data_AF-A0A3D4HUG6-F1
#
_entry.id   AF-A0A3D4HUG6-F1
#
_cell.length_a   1.000
_cell.length_b   1.000
_cell.length_c   1.000
_cell.angle_alpha   90.00
_cell.angle_beta   90.00
_cell.angle_gamma   90.00
#
_symmetry.space_group_name_H-M   'P 1'
#
loop_
_entity.id
_entity.type
_entity.pdbx_description
1 polymer ?
#
loop_
_entity_poly.entity_id
_entity_poly.type
_entity_poly.pdbx_seq_one_letter_code
_entity_poly.pdbx_strand_id
1 'polypeptide(L)'
;MDTLELIKLSQAGDKEARDRVVTENVGLVWSIVRRFANRGHEMEDLFQIGSIGLIKAIDKFDSSYEVKFSTYAVPMITGEIKRFLRDDGMIKVSRSLKETATKIRAVRENFGNTYGREPTIEEIESELNIARDEIVMALDTGAEVESLYKTIYQGDGSPIYLIDKLVETKDESNNLVDRLA
;
A
#
# COMPACT_ATOMS: atom_id res chain seq x y z
N MET A 1 -7.23 25.66 26.50
CA MET A 1 -7.79 25.87 25.15
C MET A 1 -8.44 24.58 24.74
N ASP A 2 -9.65 24.67 24.24
CA ASP A 2 -10.37 23.52 23.68
C ASP A 2 -9.74 23.11 22.34
N THR A 3 -9.82 21.83 21.96
CA THR A 3 -9.25 21.33 20.70
C THR A 3 -9.83 22.07 19.50
N LEU A 4 -11.13 22.40 19.53
CA LEU A 4 -11.80 23.16 18.48
C LEU A 4 -11.26 24.59 18.35
N GLU A 5 -10.91 25.21 19.48
CA GLU A 5 -10.33 26.56 19.51
C GLU A 5 -8.94 26.57 18.87
N LEU A 6 -8.10 25.58 19.20
CA LEU A 6 -6.79 25.41 18.57
C LEU A 6 -6.89 25.14 17.07
N ILE A 7 -7.88 24.35 16.63
CA ILE A 7 -8.11 24.10 15.19
C ILE A 7 -8.46 25.40 14.47
N LYS A 8 -9.37 26.22 15.04
CA LYS A 8 -9.75 27.51 14.43
C LYS A 8 -8.57 28.47 14.32
N LEU A 9 -7.75 28.59 15.37
CA LEU A 9 -6.54 29.40 15.34
C LEU A 9 -5.52 28.88 14.33
N SER A 10 -5.31 27.56 14.29
CA SER A 10 -4.45 26.90 13.29
C SER A 10 -4.89 27.22 11.86
N GLN A 11 -6.20 27.15 11.57
CA GLN A 11 -6.76 27.48 10.25
C GLN A 11 -6.65 28.97 9.91
N ALA A 12 -6.63 29.85 10.91
CA ALA A 12 -6.35 31.27 10.75
C ALA A 12 -4.86 31.59 10.53
N GLY A 13 -3.97 30.59 10.57
CA GLY A 13 -2.54 30.72 10.30
C GLY A 13 -1.65 30.78 11.56
N ASP A 14 -2.20 30.56 12.75
CA ASP A 14 -1.42 30.48 13.98
C ASP A 14 -0.61 29.16 14.02
N LYS A 15 0.71 29.30 13.92
CA LYS A 15 1.65 28.17 13.94
C LYS A 15 1.75 27.51 15.31
N GLU A 16 1.68 28.28 16.39
CA GLU A 16 1.77 27.72 17.74
C GLU A 16 0.52 26.90 18.05
N ALA A 17 -0.66 27.41 17.66
CA ALA A 17 -1.90 26.66 17.77
C ALA A 17 -1.87 25.36 16.95
N ARG A 18 -1.32 25.42 15.72
CA ARG A 18 -1.11 24.25 14.86
C ARG A 18 -0.21 23.20 15.50
N ASP A 19 0.96 23.60 15.99
CA ASP A 19 1.92 22.69 16.60
C ASP A 19 1.34 22.03 17.85
N ARG A 20 0.59 22.80 18.65
CA ARG A 20 -0.12 22.28 19.82
C ARG A 20 -1.19 21.27 19.47
N VAL A 21 -2.11 21.60 18.55
CA VAL A 21 -3.18 20.65 18.17
C VAL A 21 -2.63 19.37 17.54
N VAL A 22 -1.57 19.47 16.74
CA VAL A 22 -0.90 18.28 16.20
C VAL A 22 -0.34 17.44 17.35
N THR A 23 0.48 18.04 18.22
CA THR A 23 1.16 17.35 19.34
C THR A 23 0.17 16.69 20.30
N GLU A 24 -0.91 17.38 20.66
CA GLU A 24 -1.97 16.86 21.55
C GLU A 24 -2.71 15.66 20.94
N ASN A 25 -2.75 15.56 19.60
CA ASN A 25 -3.48 14.50 18.89
C ASN A 25 -2.56 13.42 18.28
N VAL A 26 -1.24 13.47 18.49
CA VAL A 26 -0.28 12.46 18.01
C VAL A 26 -0.65 11.04 18.48
N GLY A 27 -1.16 10.90 19.70
CA GLY A 27 -1.58 9.60 20.25
C GLY A 27 -2.68 8.92 19.43
N LEU A 28 -3.57 9.72 18.79
CA LEU A 28 -4.59 9.19 17.89
C LEU A 28 -3.97 8.51 16.67
N VAL A 29 -2.93 9.11 16.09
CA VAL A 29 -2.22 8.55 14.93
C VAL A 29 -1.62 7.20 15.29
N TRP A 30 -0.90 7.11 16.41
CA TRP A 30 -0.33 5.85 16.89
C TRP A 30 -1.39 4.75 17.10
N SER A 31 -2.57 5.11 17.63
CA SER A 31 -3.68 4.17 17.82
C SER A 31 -4.22 3.58 16.51
N ILE A 32 -4.10 4.33 15.41
CA ILE A 32 -4.53 3.91 14.07
C ILE A 32 -3.42 3.08 13.41
N VAL A 33 -2.18 3.54 13.48
CA VAL A 33 -0.99 2.87 12.89
C VAL A 33 -0.84 1.43 13.40
N ARG A 34 -1.10 1.17 14.68
CA ARG A 34 -1.05 -0.18 15.27
C ARG A 34 -1.89 -1.22 14.52
N ARG A 35 -2.97 -0.80 13.84
CA ARG A 35 -3.84 -1.70 13.04
C ARG A 35 -3.21 -2.12 11.70
N PHE A 36 -2.15 -1.42 11.29
CA PHE A 36 -1.41 -1.62 10.04
C PHE A 36 -0.02 -2.22 10.27
N ALA A 37 0.32 -2.62 11.49
CA ALA A 37 1.56 -3.30 11.80
C ALA A 37 1.74 -4.58 10.96
N ASN A 38 3.00 -4.97 10.71
CA ASN A 38 3.37 -6.17 9.96
C ASN A 38 2.89 -6.22 8.50
N ARG A 39 2.66 -5.06 7.87
CA ARG A 39 2.28 -4.96 6.44
C ARG A 39 3.46 -4.59 5.52
N GLY A 40 4.67 -4.98 5.91
CA GLY A 40 5.88 -4.77 5.11
C GLY A 40 6.52 -3.38 5.23
N HIS A 41 6.08 -2.55 6.17
CA HIS A 41 6.66 -1.24 6.46
C HIS A 41 6.85 -1.04 7.96
N GLU A 42 7.85 -0.24 8.33
CA GLU A 42 8.10 0.14 9.71
C GLU A 42 6.96 1.00 10.25
N MET A 43 6.63 0.82 11.53
CA MET A 43 5.52 1.58 12.14
C MET A 43 5.80 3.09 12.17
N GLU A 44 7.08 3.49 12.22
CA GLU A 44 7.50 4.88 12.19
C GLU A 44 7.18 5.55 10.85
N ASP A 45 7.35 4.83 9.74
CA ASP A 45 6.98 5.32 8.41
C ASP A 45 5.47 5.52 8.31
N LEU A 46 4.70 4.52 8.76
CA LEU A 46 3.24 4.62 8.79
C LEU A 46 2.75 5.74 9.71
N PHE A 47 3.47 6.01 10.79
CA PHE A 47 3.20 7.13 11.69
C PHE A 47 3.45 8.48 11.02
N GLN A 48 4.53 8.64 10.25
CA GLN A 48 4.76 9.86 9.48
C GLN A 48 3.65 10.10 8.45
N ILE A 49 3.28 9.06 7.69
CA ILE A 49 2.15 9.12 6.74
C ILE A 49 0.85 9.47 7.46
N GLY A 50 0.58 8.83 8.59
CA GLY A 50 -0.60 9.11 9.40
C GLY A 50 -0.63 10.54 9.94
N SER A 51 0.54 11.10 10.29
CA SER A 51 0.70 12.48 10.75
C SER A 51 0.37 13.48 9.64
N ILE A 52 0.71 13.19 8.38
CA ILE A 52 0.25 13.97 7.22
C ILE A 52 -1.28 13.94 7.13
N GLY A 53 -1.90 12.78 7.35
CA GLY A 53 -3.36 12.66 7.41
C GLY A 53 -4.00 13.47 8.53
N LEU A 54 -3.38 13.52 9.72
CA LEU A 54 -3.82 14.34 10.84
C LEU A 54 -3.75 15.84 10.51
N ILE A 55 -2.64 16.29 9.93
CA ILE A 55 -2.47 17.69 9.51
C ILE A 55 -3.56 18.09 8.50
N LYS A 56 -3.79 17.26 7.47
CA LYS A 56 -4.87 17.49 6.51
C LYS A 56 -6.24 17.52 7.18
N ALA A 57 -6.45 16.71 8.22
CA ALA A 57 -7.69 16.70 8.98
C ALA A 57 -7.88 18.00 9.75
N ILE A 58 -6.84 18.52 10.39
CA ILE A 58 -6.87 19.82 11.08
C ILE A 58 -7.17 20.94 10.07
N ASP A 59 -6.49 20.96 8.93
CA ASP A 59 -6.62 22.01 7.93
C ASP A 59 -8.03 22.08 7.31
N LYS A 60 -8.76 20.96 7.24
CA LYS A 60 -10.05 20.85 6.56
C LYS A 60 -11.25 20.58 7.46
N PHE A 61 -11.03 20.42 8.78
CA PHE A 61 -12.11 20.15 9.70
C PHE A 61 -13.04 21.35 9.82
N ASP A 62 -14.33 21.13 9.65
CA ASP A 62 -15.36 22.15 9.81
C ASP A 62 -16.16 21.90 11.08
N SER A 63 -16.07 22.85 12.01
CA SER A 63 -16.75 22.80 13.30
C SER A 63 -18.29 22.96 13.21
N SER A 64 -18.83 23.36 12.06
CA SER A 64 -20.27 23.53 11.85
C SER A 64 -21.06 22.21 11.86
N TYR A 65 -20.38 21.08 11.60
CA TYR A 65 -21.01 19.75 11.56
C TYR A 65 -21.31 19.15 12.95
N GLU A 66 -20.99 19.84 14.05
CA GLU A 66 -21.27 19.41 15.43
C GLU A 66 -20.78 17.99 15.80
N VAL A 67 -19.74 17.51 15.12
CA VAL A 67 -19.10 16.21 15.40
C VAL A 67 -17.78 16.39 16.13
N LYS A 68 -17.34 15.35 16.84
CA LYS A 68 -15.99 15.31 17.42
C LYS A 68 -14.94 15.30 16.30
N PHE A 69 -13.84 16.01 16.51
CA PHE A 69 -12.71 16.04 15.57
C PHE A 69 -12.20 14.63 15.22
N SER A 70 -12.13 13.73 16.21
CA SER A 70 -11.68 12.35 16.00
C SER A 70 -12.55 11.58 14.99
N THR A 71 -13.86 11.85 14.94
CA THR A 71 -14.78 11.25 13.97
C THR A 71 -14.37 11.57 12.52
N TYR A 72 -13.86 12.78 12.28
CA TYR A 72 -13.36 13.21 10.98
C TYR A 72 -11.91 12.78 10.73
N ALA A 73 -11.04 12.89 11.74
CA ALA A 73 -9.62 12.62 11.62
C ALA A 73 -9.31 11.13 11.37
N VAL A 74 -10.03 10.21 12.03
CA VAL A 74 -9.79 8.76 11.90
C VAL A 74 -9.88 8.27 10.45
N PRO A 75 -10.97 8.52 9.68
CA PRO A 75 -11.04 8.08 8.28
C PRO A 75 -10.01 8.78 7.39
N MET A 76 -9.67 10.05 7.64
CA MET A 76 -8.63 10.78 6.91
C MET A 76 -7.24 10.14 7.09
N ILE A 77 -6.82 9.93 8.35
CA ILE A 77 -5.54 9.28 8.69
C ILE A 77 -5.49 7.86 8.11
N THR A 78 -6.56 7.09 8.30
CA THR A 78 -6.68 5.72 7.77
C THR A 78 -6.56 5.70 6.25
N GLY A 79 -7.17 6.66 5.56
CA GLY A 79 -7.13 6.79 4.11
C GLY A 79 -5.72 7.05 3.58
N GLU A 80 -4.97 7.96 4.22
CA GLU A 80 -3.58 8.24 3.82
C GLU A 80 -2.67 7.02 4.01
N ILE A 81 -2.78 6.32 5.15
CA ILE A 81 -2.00 5.10 5.40
C ILE A 81 -2.33 4.02 4.35
N LYS A 82 -3.63 3.77 4.09
CA LYS A 82 -4.05 2.80 3.07
C LYS A 82 -3.54 3.17 1.68
N ARG A 83 -3.60 4.47 1.33
CA ARG A 83 -3.12 4.98 0.06
C ARG A 83 -1.61 4.76 -0.10
N PHE A 84 -0.83 5.04 0.95
CA PHE A 84 0.60 4.78 0.97
C PHE A 84 0.91 3.29 0.78
N LEU A 85 0.34 2.41 1.62
CA LEU A 85 0.55 0.96 1.53
C LEU A 85 0.20 0.39 0.14
N ARG A 86 -0.82 0.96 -0.52
CA ARG A 86 -1.20 0.55 -1.87
C ARG A 86 -0.21 1.03 -2.93
N ASP A 87 0.31 2.24 -2.80
CA ASP A 87 1.19 2.86 -3.80
C ASP A 87 2.68 2.46 -3.59
N ASP A 88 3.06 1.97 -2.40
CA ASP A 88 4.47 1.74 -2.03
C ASP A 88 5.05 0.33 -2.25
N GLY A 89 4.48 -0.46 -3.16
CA GLY A 89 5.06 -1.75 -3.53
C GLY A 89 6.46 -1.63 -4.16
N MET A 90 7.29 -2.67 -3.99
CA MET A 90 8.64 -2.80 -4.58
C MET A 90 8.63 -2.65 -6.11
N ILE A 91 7.57 -3.15 -6.77
CA ILE A 91 7.30 -2.92 -8.18
C ILE A 91 6.18 -1.90 -8.31
N LYS A 92 6.46 -0.79 -9.01
CA LYS A 92 5.45 0.24 -9.30
C LYS A 92 4.60 -0.21 -10.49
N VAL A 93 3.37 -0.59 -10.20
CA VAL A 93 2.35 -0.97 -11.19
C VAL A 93 1.20 0.03 -11.19
N SER A 94 0.47 0.12 -12.30
CA SER A 94 -0.60 1.11 -12.46
C SER A 94 -1.74 0.88 -11.45
N ARG A 95 -2.43 1.97 -11.09
CA ARG A 95 -3.57 1.90 -10.16
C ARG A 95 -4.71 1.05 -10.70
N SER A 96 -5.03 1.21 -11.98
CA SER A 96 -6.08 0.43 -12.65
C SER A 96 -5.81 -1.07 -12.51
N LEU A 97 -4.57 -1.50 -12.72
CA LEU A 97 -4.20 -2.91 -12.69
C LEU A 97 -4.31 -3.51 -11.27
N LYS A 98 -3.90 -2.77 -10.23
CA LYS A 98 -4.09 -3.17 -8.81
C LYS A 98 -5.56 -3.25 -8.40
N GLU A 99 -6.39 -2.33 -8.90
CA GLU A 99 -7.83 -2.34 -8.65
C GLU A 99 -8.48 -3.55 -9.33
N THR A 100 -8.12 -3.83 -10.58
CA THR A 100 -8.53 -5.05 -11.30
C THR A 100 -8.10 -6.31 -10.55
N ALA A 101 -6.85 -6.39 -10.08
CA ALA A 101 -6.36 -7.53 -9.29
C ALA A 101 -7.16 -7.75 -7.99
N THR A 102 -7.57 -6.66 -7.34
CA THR A 102 -8.40 -6.72 -6.12
C THR A 102 -9.80 -7.26 -6.42
N LYS A 103 -10.42 -6.81 -7.52
CA LYS A 103 -11.72 -7.34 -7.99
C LYS A 103 -11.62 -8.82 -8.32
N ILE A 104 -10.56 -9.23 -9.03
CA ILE A 104 -10.32 -10.64 -9.38
C ILE A 104 -10.17 -11.49 -8.10
N ARG A 105 -9.45 -11.02 -7.08
CA ARG A 105 -9.37 -11.72 -5.79
C ARG A 105 -10.73 -11.92 -5.13
N ALA A 106 -11.59 -10.90 -5.14
CA ALA A 106 -12.94 -11.01 -4.59
C ALA A 106 -13.79 -12.04 -5.36
N VAL A 107 -13.68 -12.09 -6.70
CA VAL A 107 -14.35 -13.11 -7.52
C VAL A 107 -13.83 -14.51 -7.19
N ARG A 108 -12.51 -14.69 -7.07
CA ARG A 108 -11.90 -15.96 -6.67
C ARG A 108 -12.40 -16.45 -5.31
N GLU A 109 -12.46 -15.55 -4.33
CA GLU A 109 -12.99 -15.86 -3.00
C GLU A 109 -14.48 -16.26 -3.04
N ASN A 110 -15.29 -15.52 -3.81
CA ASN A 110 -16.71 -15.84 -3.99
C ASN A 110 -16.93 -17.19 -4.68
N PHE A 111 -16.13 -17.51 -5.71
CA PHE A 111 -16.18 -18.80 -6.39
C PHE A 111 -15.72 -19.95 -5.50
N GLY A 112 -14.66 -19.74 -4.72
CA GLY A 112 -14.21 -20.70 -3.71
C GLY A 112 -15.32 -21.02 -2.70
N ASN A 113 -16.05 -20.00 -2.23
CA ASN A 113 -17.15 -20.17 -1.29
C ASN A 113 -18.40 -20.82 -1.91
N THR A 114 -18.74 -20.48 -3.16
CA THR A 114 -20.00 -20.91 -3.80
C THR A 114 -19.87 -22.26 -4.50
N TYR A 115 -18.74 -22.48 -5.17
CA TYR A 115 -18.53 -23.66 -6.04
C TYR A 115 -17.42 -24.59 -5.53
N GLY A 116 -16.70 -24.22 -4.46
CA GLY A 116 -15.61 -25.04 -3.91
C GLY A 116 -14.39 -25.17 -4.81
N ARG A 117 -14.25 -24.28 -5.82
CA ARG A 117 -13.15 -24.28 -6.78
C ARG A 117 -12.76 -22.86 -7.18
N GLU A 118 -11.57 -22.76 -7.78
CA GLU A 118 -11.11 -21.53 -8.43
C GLU A 118 -11.89 -21.27 -9.74
N PRO A 119 -12.18 -20.00 -10.07
CA PRO A 119 -12.79 -19.63 -11.34
C PRO A 119 -11.79 -19.75 -12.50
N THR A 120 -12.30 -20.03 -13.70
CA THR A 120 -11.50 -19.94 -14.93
C THR A 120 -11.36 -18.48 -15.38
N ILE A 121 -10.40 -18.21 -16.29
CA ILE A 121 -10.22 -16.85 -16.85
C ILE A 121 -11.48 -16.35 -17.56
N GLU A 122 -12.18 -17.24 -18.27
CA GLU A 122 -13.42 -16.92 -19.00
C GLU A 122 -14.59 -16.59 -18.04
N GLU A 123 -14.64 -17.25 -16.88
CA GLU A 123 -15.61 -16.94 -15.84
C GLU A 123 -15.34 -15.58 -15.18
N ILE A 124 -14.06 -15.25 -14.95
CA ILE A 124 -13.65 -13.93 -14.44
C ILE A 124 -13.98 -12.84 -15.47
N GLU A 125 -13.70 -13.08 -16.75
CA GLU A 125 -14.03 -12.17 -17.86
C GLU A 125 -15.54 -11.92 -17.93
N SER A 126 -16.35 -12.97 -17.83
CA SER A 126 -17.81 -12.86 -17.85
C SER A 126 -18.37 -12.09 -16.65
N GLU A 127 -17.79 -12.29 -15.45
CA GLU A 127 -18.25 -11.66 -14.21
C GLU A 127 -17.83 -10.18 -14.13
N LEU A 128 -16.60 -9.86 -14.53
CA LEU A 128 -16.03 -8.52 -14.39
C LEU A 128 -16.12 -7.66 -15.65
N ASN A 129 -16.42 -8.27 -16.80
CA ASN A 129 -16.42 -7.63 -18.13
C ASN A 129 -15.07 -6.96 -18.45
N ILE A 130 -13.97 -7.70 -18.22
CA ILE A 130 -12.59 -7.26 -18.43
C ILE A 130 -11.93 -8.22 -19.43
N ALA A 131 -11.15 -7.68 -20.37
CA ALA A 131 -10.48 -8.49 -21.38
C ALA A 131 -9.45 -9.45 -20.77
N ARG A 132 -9.33 -10.63 -21.37
CA ARG A 132 -8.44 -11.71 -20.93
C ARG A 132 -6.98 -11.29 -20.70
N ASP A 133 -6.42 -10.46 -21.58
CA ASP A 133 -5.06 -9.94 -21.47
C ASP A 133 -4.87 -9.09 -20.21
N GLU A 134 -5.83 -8.21 -19.91
CA GLU A 134 -5.83 -7.40 -18.70
C GLU A 134 -5.99 -8.25 -17.44
N ILE A 135 -6.80 -9.32 -17.48
CA ILE A 135 -6.93 -10.28 -16.37
C ILE A 135 -5.59 -10.95 -16.08
N VAL A 136 -4.89 -11.43 -17.10
CA VAL A 136 -3.58 -12.08 -16.93
C VAL A 136 -2.56 -11.12 -16.31
N MET A 137 -2.46 -9.89 -16.86
CA MET A 137 -1.57 -8.87 -16.30
C MET A 137 -1.92 -8.51 -14.84
N ALA A 138 -3.22 -8.45 -14.51
CA ALA A 138 -3.67 -8.16 -13.16
C ALA A 138 -3.34 -9.29 -12.18
N LEU A 139 -3.43 -10.55 -12.60
CA LEU A 139 -3.02 -11.69 -11.77
C LEU A 139 -1.53 -11.62 -11.42
N ASP A 140 -0.69 -11.18 -12.35
CA ASP A 140 0.76 -11.05 -12.13
C ASP A 140 1.16 -9.89 -11.20
N THR A 141 0.32 -8.85 -11.06
CA THR A 141 0.65 -7.71 -10.15
C THR A 141 0.78 -8.07 -8.67
N GLY A 142 0.32 -9.26 -8.26
CA GLY A 142 0.41 -9.74 -6.88
C GLY A 142 1.64 -10.60 -6.59
N ALA A 143 2.55 -10.80 -7.55
CA ALA A 143 3.74 -11.61 -7.34
C ALA A 143 4.63 -11.00 -6.25
N GLU A 144 4.98 -11.82 -5.24
CA GLU A 144 5.96 -11.42 -4.24
C GLU A 144 7.35 -11.37 -4.86
N VAL A 145 8.10 -10.31 -4.56
CA VAL A 145 9.49 -10.18 -4.99
C VAL A 145 10.34 -11.06 -4.08
N GLU A 146 11.08 -11.99 -4.68
CA GLU A 146 12.00 -12.86 -3.97
C GLU A 146 13.39 -12.23 -3.85
N SER A 147 14.03 -12.41 -2.71
CA SER A 147 15.41 -11.97 -2.52
C SER A 147 16.37 -12.89 -3.29
N LEU A 148 17.26 -12.31 -4.09
CA LEU A 148 18.35 -13.04 -4.73
C LEU A 148 19.28 -13.74 -3.74
N TYR A 149 19.35 -13.22 -2.51
CA TYR A 149 20.13 -13.78 -1.41
C TYR A 149 19.30 -14.72 -0.52
N LYS A 150 18.10 -15.12 -0.95
CA LYS A 150 17.34 -16.15 -0.25
C LYS A 150 18.11 -17.46 -0.30
N THR A 151 18.39 -18.04 0.87
CA THR A 151 19.00 -19.37 0.96
C THR A 151 18.00 -20.42 0.48
N ILE A 152 18.37 -21.16 -0.56
CA ILE A 152 17.55 -22.22 -1.16
C ILE A 152 17.98 -23.61 -0.70
N TYR A 153 19.20 -23.74 -0.19
CA TYR A 153 19.72 -24.98 0.39
C TYR A 153 20.76 -24.65 1.46
N GLN A 154 20.65 -25.34 2.60
CA GLN A 154 21.57 -25.23 3.73
C GLN A 154 22.02 -26.63 4.12
N GLY A 155 23.25 -26.98 3.76
CA GLY A 155 23.94 -28.20 4.21
C GLY A 155 25.15 -27.87 5.08
N ASP A 156 26.02 -28.84 5.34
CA ASP A 156 27.24 -28.65 6.17
C ASP A 156 28.30 -27.74 5.52
N GLY A 157 28.06 -27.26 4.31
CA GLY A 157 28.91 -26.32 3.56
C GLY A 157 28.34 -24.89 3.49
N SER A 158 28.84 -24.10 2.55
CA SER A 158 28.32 -22.75 2.28
C SER A 158 26.85 -22.79 1.86
N PRO A 159 26.00 -21.86 2.35
CA PRO A 159 24.61 -21.76 1.92
C PRO A 159 24.55 -21.47 0.42
N ILE A 160 23.65 -22.14 -0.29
CA ILE A 160 23.36 -21.86 -1.70
C ILE A 160 22.25 -20.83 -1.75
N TYR A 161 22.49 -19.72 -2.44
CA TYR A 161 21.52 -18.64 -2.62
C TYR A 161 20.75 -18.80 -3.93
N LEU A 162 19.62 -18.11 -4.04
CA LEU A 162 18.81 -18.11 -5.26
C LEU A 162 19.60 -17.62 -6.47
N ILE A 163 20.45 -16.60 -6.29
CA ILE A 163 21.31 -16.03 -7.33
C ILE A 163 22.26 -17.08 -7.95
N ASP A 164 22.72 -18.06 -7.18
CA ASP A 164 23.65 -19.09 -7.65
C ASP A 164 23.01 -20.05 -8.67
N LYS A 165 21.66 -20.09 -8.73
CA LYS A 165 20.90 -20.90 -9.70
C LYS A 165 20.46 -20.12 -10.93
N LEU A 166 20.64 -18.80 -10.95
CA LEU A 166 20.31 -18.02 -12.13
C LEU A 166 21.36 -18.33 -13.20
N VAL A 167 20.92 -19.04 -14.25
CA VAL A 167 21.77 -19.28 -15.42
C VAL A 167 22.04 -17.92 -16.06
N GLU A 168 23.31 -17.55 -16.19
CA GLU A 168 23.73 -16.48 -17.11
C GLU A 168 23.31 -16.88 -18.52
N THR A 169 22.11 -16.48 -18.91
CA THR A 169 21.72 -16.47 -20.31
C THR A 169 22.59 -15.39 -20.91
N LYS A 170 23.64 -15.79 -21.64
CA LYS A 170 24.52 -14.87 -22.37
C LYS A 170 23.67 -13.81 -23.04
N ASP A 171 23.75 -12.60 -22.51
CA ASP A 171 22.97 -11.43 -22.90
C ASP A 171 23.05 -11.19 -24.41
N GLU A 172 21.90 -11.24 -25.09
CA GLU A 172 21.75 -10.55 -26.39
C GLU A 172 22.03 -9.04 -26.25
N SER A 173 21.93 -8.50 -25.03
CA SER A 173 22.28 -7.13 -24.65
C SER A 173 23.76 -6.79 -24.88
N ASN A 174 24.69 -7.73 -24.64
CA ASN A 174 26.12 -7.50 -24.89
C ASN A 174 26.44 -7.44 -26.40
N ASN A 175 25.67 -8.13 -27.23
CA ASN A 175 25.86 -8.12 -28.69
C ASN A 175 25.45 -6.79 -29.35
N LEU A 176 24.66 -5.94 -28.69
CA LEU A 176 24.28 -4.62 -29.22
C LEU A 176 25.38 -3.59 -29.05
N VAL A 177 26.16 -3.67 -27.97
CA VAL A 177 27.27 -2.74 -27.70
C VAL A 177 28.46 -3.03 -28.62
N ASP A 178 28.78 -4.31 -28.86
CA ASP A 178 29.88 -4.70 -29.74
C ASP A 178 29.60 -4.47 -31.24
N ARG A 179 28.34 -4.29 -31.65
CA ARG A 179 27.98 -3.95 -33.04
C ARG A 179 27.92 -2.45 -33.33
N LEU A 180 28.04 -1.62 -32.30
CA LEU A 180 28.07 -0.15 -32.41
C LEU A 180 29.49 0.43 -32.26
N ALA A 181 30.49 -0.41 -31.98
CA ALA A 181 31.91 -0.05 -31.89
C ALA A 181 32.68 -0.34 -33.18
#